data_AF-A0A964D9I3-F1
#
_entry.id   AF-A0A964D9I3-F1
#
_cell.length_a   1.000
_cell.length_b   1.000
_cell.length_c   1.000
_cell.angle_alpha   90.00
_cell.angle_beta   90.00
_cell.angle_gamma   90.00
#
_symmetry.space_group_name_H-M   'P 1'
#
loop_
_entity.id
_entity.type
_entity.pdbx_description
1 polymer ?
#
loop_
_entity_poly.entity_id
_entity_poly.type
_entity_poly.pdbx_seq_one_letter_code
_entity_poly.pdbx_strand_id
1 'polypeptide(L)'
;MKDSSNFSPAERVESLKAGSVAAFSCLLAFGSIALVNSLILAQRWDALAGLQVREFGLNFGFKGLMALVGGFLFGVTYRYAIRCDTNPQLKSGVVLAFGLVRAFGQLDAGLSFEAGKMPGLQELLPFAVVGVESVVLFAIAGLVLDWAIVFEGFANGRSLIKPFDS
;
A
#
# COMPACT_ATOMS: atom_id res chain seq x y z
N MET A 1 -23.08 13.94 29.14
CA MET A 1 -22.98 12.77 28.25
C MET A 1 -21.62 12.14 28.51
N LYS A 2 -21.54 10.88 28.93
CA LYS A 2 -20.27 10.16 29.03
C LYS A 2 -19.85 9.85 27.59
N ASP A 3 -18.70 10.36 27.16
CA ASP A 3 -18.12 10.00 25.88
C ASP A 3 -17.90 8.47 25.88
N SER A 4 -18.70 7.75 25.10
CA SER A 4 -18.65 6.29 24.93
C SER A 4 -17.54 5.85 23.98
N SER A 5 -16.59 6.74 23.68
CA SER A 5 -15.43 6.45 22.84
C SER A 5 -14.30 5.88 23.71
N ASN A 6 -13.97 4.61 23.50
CA ASN A 6 -12.75 3.98 24.04
C ASN A 6 -11.43 4.57 23.49
N PHE A 7 -11.52 5.58 22.61
CA PHE A 7 -10.38 6.30 22.05
C PHE A 7 -10.39 7.77 22.43
N SER A 8 -9.29 8.28 22.95
CA SER A 8 -9.08 9.70 23.21
C SER A 8 -9.06 10.48 21.88
N PRO A 9 -9.58 11.72 21.82
CA PRO A 9 -9.47 12.57 20.63
C PRO A 9 -8.04 12.70 20.09
N ALA A 10 -7.03 12.63 20.96
CA ALA A 10 -5.61 12.66 20.57
C ALA A 10 -5.19 11.43 19.74
N GLU A 11 -5.64 10.23 20.12
CA GLU A 11 -5.31 8.97 19.44
C GLU A 11 -5.92 8.89 18.03
N ARG A 12 -7.08 9.53 17.86
CA ARG A 12 -7.74 9.67 16.55
C ARG A 12 -6.93 10.54 15.60
N VAL A 13 -6.40 11.67 16.08
CA VAL A 13 -5.57 12.58 15.27
C VAL A 13 -4.24 11.93 14.88
N GLU A 14 -3.63 11.17 15.78
CA GLU A 14 -2.38 10.47 15.47
C GLU A 14 -2.56 9.31 14.49
N SER A 15 -3.70 8.61 14.55
CA SER A 15 -4.06 7.60 13.56
C SER A 15 -4.35 8.22 12.20
N LEU A 16 -4.98 9.41 12.17
CA LEU A 16 -5.18 10.17 10.94
C LEU A 16 -3.85 10.56 10.30
N LYS A 17 -2.88 11.00 11.12
CA LYS A 17 -1.53 11.33 10.66
C LYS A 17 -0.79 10.12 10.10
N ALA A 18 -0.87 8.97 10.77
CA ALA A 18 -0.32 7.71 10.28
C ALA A 18 -0.92 7.32 8.92
N GLY A 19 -2.25 7.42 8.79
CA GLY A 19 -2.95 7.24 7.52
C GLY A 19 -2.43 8.17 6.43
N SER A 20 -2.28 9.47 6.70
CA SER A 20 -1.76 10.43 5.72
C SER A 20 -0.34 10.10 5.27
N VAL A 21 0.56 9.80 6.20
CA VAL A 21 1.97 9.43 5.88
C VAL A 21 2.01 8.20 4.98
N ALA A 22 1.24 7.17 5.33
CA ALA A 22 1.13 5.95 4.54
C ALA A 22 0.52 6.19 3.14
N ALA A 23 -0.50 7.05 3.05
CA ALA A 23 -1.13 7.41 1.78
C ALA A 23 -0.15 8.08 0.81
N PHE A 24 0.62 9.07 1.30
CA PHE A 24 1.66 9.72 0.50
C PHE A 24 2.78 8.77 0.11
N SER A 25 3.21 7.90 1.04
CA SER A 25 4.19 6.86 0.75
C SER A 25 3.73 5.90 -0.34
N CYS A 26 2.48 5.41 -0.26
CA CYS A 26 1.90 4.54 -1.27
C CYS A 26 1.77 5.22 -2.63
N LEU A 27 1.44 6.52 -2.66
CA LEU A 27 1.36 7.27 -3.91
C LEU A 27 2.73 7.41 -4.58
N LEU A 28 3.78 7.71 -3.80
CA LEU A 28 5.15 7.81 -4.31
C LEU A 28 5.69 6.44 -4.76
N ALA A 29 5.41 5.39 -3.99
CA ALA A 29 5.77 4.01 -4.34
C ALA A 29 5.05 3.58 -5.63
N PHE A 30 3.75 3.87 -5.76
CA PHE A 30 2.99 3.61 -6.98
C PHE A 30 3.59 4.34 -8.20
N GLY A 31 3.93 5.62 -8.06
CA GLY A 31 4.60 6.37 -9.13
C GLY A 31 5.95 5.76 -9.51
N SER A 32 6.74 5.33 -8.53
CA SER A 32 8.03 4.68 -8.76
C SER A 32 7.88 3.33 -9.47
N ILE A 33 6.93 2.49 -9.04
CA ILE A 33 6.61 1.21 -9.68
C ILE A 33 6.12 1.44 -11.12
N ALA A 34 5.25 2.43 -11.34
CA ALA A 34 4.78 2.79 -12.68
C ALA A 34 5.92 3.22 -13.61
N LEU A 35 6.90 3.97 -13.10
CA LEU A 35 8.10 4.35 -13.85
C LEU A 35 8.98 3.15 -14.17
N VAL A 36 9.24 2.27 -13.19
CA VAL A 36 10.03 1.04 -13.40
C VAL A 36 9.36 0.13 -14.45
N ASN A 37 8.04 -0.01 -14.39
CA ASN A 37 7.29 -0.79 -15.36
C ASN A 37 7.38 -0.21 -16.76
N SER A 38 7.26 1.12 -16.89
CA SER A 38 7.30 1.79 -18.18
C SER A 38 8.70 1.84 -18.79
N LEU A 39 9.76 2.06 -17.99
CA LEU A 39 11.12 2.27 -18.47
C LEU A 39 11.95 0.99 -18.58
N ILE A 40 11.70 -0.02 -17.74
CA ILE A 40 12.58 -1.19 -17.61
C ILE A 40 11.87 -2.47 -18.04
N LEU A 41 10.70 -2.77 -17.46
CA LEU A 41 10.03 -4.05 -17.71
C LEU A 41 9.39 -4.10 -19.10
N ALA A 42 8.67 -3.05 -19.51
CA ALA A 42 8.04 -2.98 -20.82
C ALA A 42 9.04 -3.00 -21.99
N GLN A 43 10.26 -2.49 -21.78
CA GLN A 43 11.30 -2.46 -22.82
C GLN A 43 12.04 -3.81 -22.94
N ARG A 44 12.06 -4.62 -21.87
CA ARG A 44 12.81 -5.89 -21.85
C ARG A 44 11.95 -7.13 -22.12
N TRP A 45 10.64 -7.08 -21.85
CA TRP A 45 9.76 -8.25 -21.92
C TRP A 45 8.44 -7.89 -22.62
N ASP A 46 8.25 -8.37 -23.85
CA ASP A 46 7.02 -8.12 -24.64
C ASP A 46 5.74 -8.64 -23.94
N ALA A 47 5.85 -9.71 -23.16
CA ALA A 47 4.75 -10.24 -22.34
C ALA A 47 4.27 -9.28 -21.24
N LEU A 48 5.11 -8.31 -20.86
CA LEU A 48 4.83 -7.29 -19.85
C LEU A 48 4.53 -5.91 -20.49
N ALA A 49 4.47 -5.81 -21.81
CA ALA A 49 4.15 -4.57 -22.51
C ALA A 49 2.75 -4.03 -22.13
N GLY A 50 1.81 -4.91 -21.74
CA GLY A 50 0.49 -4.51 -21.23
C GLY A 50 0.50 -3.78 -19.88
N LEU A 51 1.60 -3.86 -19.12
CA LEU A 51 1.80 -3.13 -17.86
C LEU A 51 2.34 -1.72 -18.06
N GLN A 52 2.68 -1.34 -19.29
CA GLN A 52 3.20 -0.03 -19.60
C GLN A 52 2.13 1.04 -19.35
N VAL A 53 2.47 2.03 -18.52
CA VAL A 53 1.67 3.26 -18.40
C VAL A 53 1.97 4.11 -19.62
N ARG A 54 1.21 3.87 -20.69
CA ARG A 54 1.36 4.56 -21.98
C ARG A 54 0.59 5.89 -22.05
N GLU A 55 -0.42 6.05 -21.20
CA GLU A 55 -1.30 7.22 -21.16
C GLU A 55 -1.45 7.72 -19.72
N PHE A 56 -0.98 8.93 -19.43
CA PHE A 56 -1.31 9.65 -18.19
C PHE A 56 -2.74 10.22 -18.29
N GLY A 57 -3.73 9.33 -18.32
CA GLY A 57 -5.15 9.68 -18.40
C GLY A 57 -5.90 9.51 -17.08
N LEU A 58 -7.23 9.61 -17.14
CA LEU A 58 -8.13 9.37 -16.00
C LEU A 58 -7.87 8.03 -15.30
N ASN A 59 -7.58 6.96 -16.07
CA ASN A 59 -7.30 5.63 -15.53
C ASN A 59 -6.06 5.61 -14.60
N PHE A 60 -5.01 6.38 -14.93
CA PHE A 60 -3.84 6.49 -14.08
C PHE A 60 -4.17 7.26 -12.79
N GLY A 61 -4.95 8.35 -12.92
CA GLY A 61 -5.47 9.11 -11.78
C GLY A 61 -6.31 8.25 -10.82
N PHE A 62 -7.23 7.43 -11.35
CA PHE A 62 -8.03 6.51 -10.54
C PHE A 62 -7.19 5.44 -9.86
N LYS A 63 -6.20 4.84 -10.55
CA LYS A 63 -5.27 3.87 -9.94
C LYS A 63 -4.44 4.50 -8.82
N GLY A 64 -3.99 5.74 -9.01
CA GLY A 64 -3.30 6.54 -8.00
C GLY A 64 -4.19 6.86 -6.79
N LEU A 65 -5.45 7.24 -7.02
CA LEU A 65 -6.43 7.49 -5.96
C LEU A 65 -6.69 6.21 -5.15
N MET A 66 -6.84 5.07 -5.81
CA MET A 66 -7.00 3.77 -5.13
C MET A 66 -5.76 3.39 -4.31
N ALA A 67 -4.56 3.68 -4.81
CA ALA A 67 -3.33 3.50 -4.03
C ALA A 67 -3.27 4.45 -2.81
N LEU A 68 -3.74 5.68 -2.95
CA LEU A 68 -3.80 6.67 -1.86
C LEU A 68 -4.80 6.25 -0.77
N VAL A 69 -6.03 5.89 -1.15
CA VAL A 69 -7.06 5.42 -0.22
C VAL A 69 -6.65 4.09 0.43
N GLY A 70 -6.10 3.16 -0.35
CA GLY A 70 -5.58 1.90 0.17
C GLY A 70 -4.41 2.11 1.14
N GLY A 71 -3.48 3.01 0.83
CA GLY A 71 -2.38 3.40 1.71
C GLY A 71 -2.86 4.09 2.98
N PHE A 72 -3.87 4.95 2.88
CA PHE A 72 -4.49 5.59 4.04
C PHE A 72 -5.09 4.57 5.01
N LEU A 73 -5.92 3.66 4.49
CA LEU A 73 -6.53 2.59 5.28
C LEU A 73 -5.47 1.68 5.90
N PHE A 74 -4.46 1.29 5.11
CA PHE A 74 -3.33 0.52 5.59
C PHE A 74 -2.60 1.23 6.74
N GLY A 75 -2.30 2.52 6.63
CA GLY A 75 -1.58 3.25 7.68
C GLY A 75 -2.35 3.36 8.99
N VAL A 76 -3.67 3.58 8.91
CA VAL A 76 -4.55 3.55 10.09
C VAL A 76 -4.53 2.15 10.72
N THR A 77 -4.80 1.11 9.92
CA THR A 77 -4.84 -0.28 10.40
C THR A 77 -3.49 -0.75 10.95
N TYR A 78 -2.39 -0.40 10.30
CA TYR A 78 -1.04 -0.79 10.68
C TYR A 78 -0.69 -0.25 12.07
N ARG A 79 -0.99 1.03 12.34
CA ARG A 79 -0.79 1.63 13.67
C ARG A 79 -1.58 0.90 14.76
N TYR A 80 -2.82 0.51 14.49
CA TYR A 80 -3.62 -0.25 15.45
C TYR A 80 -3.09 -1.68 15.63
N ALA A 81 -2.63 -2.34 14.57
CA ALA A 81 -2.10 -3.70 14.63
C ALA A 81 -0.83 -3.77 15.49
N ILE A 82 0.09 -2.82 15.32
CA ILE A 82 1.35 -2.79 16.07
C ILE A 82 1.20 -2.22 17.49
N ARG A 83 0.02 -1.69 17.85
CA ARG A 83 -0.25 -1.17 19.20
C ARG A 83 -0.14 -2.26 20.26
N CYS A 84 -0.59 -3.48 19.95
CA CYS A 84 -0.74 -4.55 20.94
C CYS A 84 0.42 -5.56 20.94
N ASP A 85 1.29 -5.58 19.93
CA ASP A 85 2.33 -6.61 19.84
C ASP A 85 3.57 -6.12 19.05
N THR A 86 4.76 -6.48 19.53
CA THR A 86 6.06 -6.23 18.88
C THR A 86 6.45 -7.39 17.94
N ASN A 87 5.57 -8.37 17.73
CA ASN A 87 5.85 -9.51 16.89
C ASN A 87 6.06 -9.12 15.41
N PRO A 88 7.26 -9.37 14.82
CA PRO A 88 7.55 -9.05 13.43
C PRO A 88 6.64 -9.81 12.44
N GLN A 89 6.09 -10.96 12.80
CA GLN A 89 5.14 -11.71 11.98
C GLN A 89 3.80 -10.97 11.82
N LEU A 90 3.37 -10.21 12.82
CA LEU A 90 2.12 -9.45 12.74
C LEU A 90 2.26 -8.29 11.74
N LYS A 91 3.41 -7.59 11.76
CA LYS A 91 3.74 -6.53 10.82
C LYS A 91 3.75 -7.01 9.37
N SER A 92 4.48 -8.10 9.11
CA SER A 92 4.57 -8.68 7.77
C SER A 92 3.24 -9.28 7.32
N GLY A 93 2.46 -9.86 8.23
CA GLY A 93 1.10 -10.35 7.97
C GLY A 93 0.14 -9.25 7.51
N VAL A 94 0.16 -8.08 8.14
CA VAL A 94 -0.68 -6.93 7.73
C VAL A 94 -0.27 -6.41 6.36
N VAL A 95 1.03 -6.28 6.09
CA VAL A 95 1.57 -5.90 4.76
C VAL A 95 1.12 -6.89 3.70
N LEU A 96 1.26 -8.19 3.97
CA LEU A 96 0.91 -9.25 3.05
C LEU A 96 -0.60 -9.29 2.79
N ALA A 97 -1.43 -9.14 3.82
CA ALA A 97 -2.88 -9.12 3.67
C ALA A 97 -3.35 -7.98 2.75
N PHE A 98 -2.88 -6.75 2.97
CA PHE A 98 -3.24 -5.62 2.11
C PHE A 98 -2.67 -5.77 0.69
N GLY A 99 -1.43 -6.27 0.56
CA GLY A 99 -0.82 -6.58 -0.72
C GLY A 99 -1.60 -7.60 -1.53
N LEU A 100 -2.00 -8.71 -0.91
CA LEU A 100 -2.81 -9.74 -1.55
C LEU A 100 -4.21 -9.22 -1.89
N VAL A 101 -4.90 -8.53 -0.98
CA VAL A 101 -6.24 -7.99 -1.27
C VAL A 101 -6.20 -7.04 -2.46
N ARG A 102 -5.17 -6.17 -2.55
CA ARG A 102 -4.98 -5.30 -3.72
C ARG A 102 -4.68 -6.11 -4.98
N ALA A 103 -3.79 -7.11 -4.89
CA ALA A 103 -3.45 -7.97 -6.00
C ALA A 103 -4.71 -8.65 -6.55
N PHE A 104 -5.47 -9.33 -5.69
CA PHE A 104 -6.72 -10.00 -6.08
C PHE A 104 -7.75 -9.03 -6.64
N GLY A 105 -7.89 -7.81 -6.09
CA GLY A 105 -8.78 -6.80 -6.66
C GLY A 105 -8.37 -6.37 -8.07
N GLN A 106 -7.06 -6.31 -8.36
CA GLN A 106 -6.55 -6.03 -9.70
C GLN A 106 -6.67 -7.23 -10.64
N LEU A 107 -6.56 -8.47 -10.11
CA LEU A 107 -6.87 -9.68 -10.85
C LEU A 107 -8.34 -9.68 -11.26
N ASP A 108 -9.26 -9.46 -10.33
CA ASP A 108 -10.70 -9.46 -10.59
C ASP A 108 -11.11 -8.39 -11.61
N ALA A 109 -10.52 -7.19 -11.52
CA ALA A 109 -10.75 -6.13 -12.49
C ALA A 109 -10.10 -6.37 -13.88
N GLY A 110 -9.05 -7.18 -13.95
CA GLY A 110 -8.28 -7.46 -15.18
C GLY A 110 -8.63 -8.79 -15.85
N LEU A 111 -9.24 -9.72 -15.12
CA LEU A 111 -9.64 -11.04 -15.60
C LEU A 111 -10.98 -10.94 -16.33
N SER A 112 -10.93 -10.57 -17.60
CA SER A 112 -11.99 -10.92 -18.55
C SER A 112 -11.78 -12.37 -18.99
N PHE A 113 -12.25 -13.33 -18.20
CA PHE A 113 -12.25 -14.73 -18.63
C PHE A 113 -13.14 -14.88 -19.86
N GLU A 114 -12.55 -15.14 -21.03
CA GLU A 114 -13.32 -15.77 -22.11
C GLU A 114 -13.82 -17.13 -21.60
N ALA A 115 -15.14 -17.29 -21.54
CA ALA A 115 -15.77 -18.51 -21.07
C ALA A 115 -15.25 -19.71 -21.88
N GLY A 116 -14.49 -20.60 -21.22
CA GLY A 116 -13.99 -21.85 -21.82
C GLY A 116 -12.49 -21.92 -22.12
N LYS A 117 -11.69 -20.87 -21.87
CA LYS A 117 -10.22 -20.93 -21.95
C LYS A 117 -9.58 -20.86 -20.56
N MET A 118 -8.76 -21.86 -20.24
CA MET A 118 -7.85 -21.78 -19.09
C MET A 118 -6.69 -20.86 -19.50
N PRO A 119 -6.41 -19.77 -18.76
CA PRO A 119 -5.32 -18.88 -19.09
C PRO A 119 -3.99 -19.62 -19.01
N GLY A 120 -3.14 -19.46 -20.03
CA GLY A 120 -1.80 -20.02 -20.02
C GLY A 120 -0.91 -19.33 -18.99
N LEU A 121 0.18 -19.99 -18.59
CA LEU A 121 1.19 -19.45 -17.67
C LEU A 121 1.73 -18.06 -18.10
N GLN A 122 1.73 -17.78 -19.40
CA GLN A 122 2.19 -16.52 -19.98
C GLN A 122 1.25 -15.34 -19.70
N GLU A 123 -0.06 -15.59 -19.61
CA GLU A 123 -1.06 -14.56 -19.28
C GLU A 123 -1.15 -14.33 -17.77
N LEU A 124 -0.79 -15.32 -16.97
CA LEU A 124 -0.70 -15.21 -15.50
C LEU A 124 0.55 -14.47 -15.02
N LEU A 125 1.58 -14.36 -15.86
CA LEU A 125 2.84 -13.69 -15.52
C LEU A 125 2.68 -12.20 -15.16
N PRO A 126 2.02 -11.34 -15.96
CA PRO A 126 1.81 -9.93 -15.60
C PRO A 126 1.00 -9.78 -14.30
N PHE A 127 0.06 -10.68 -14.06
CA PHE A 127 -0.74 -10.73 -12.83
C PHE A 127 0.11 -11.07 -11.59
N ALA A 128 1.02 -12.03 -11.71
CA ALA A 128 1.95 -12.36 -10.63
C ALA A 128 2.88 -11.18 -10.32
N VAL A 129 3.38 -10.49 -11.35
CA VAL A 129 4.23 -9.29 -11.19
C VAL A 129 3.49 -8.18 -10.46
N VAL A 130 2.25 -7.89 -10.86
CA VAL A 130 1.37 -6.90 -10.18
C VAL A 130 1.08 -7.29 -8.73
N GLY A 131 0.95 -8.60 -8.44
CA GLY A 131 0.81 -9.09 -7.09
C GLY A 131 2.04 -8.80 -6.22
N VAL A 132 3.23 -9.07 -6.74
CA VAL A 132 4.49 -8.75 -6.06
C VAL A 132 4.63 -7.24 -5.87
N GLU A 133 4.34 -6.44 -6.88
CA GLU A 133 4.34 -4.98 -6.79
C GLU A 133 3.41 -4.46 -5.69
N SER A 134 2.22 -5.06 -5.56
CA SER A 134 1.25 -4.69 -4.53
C SER A 134 1.79 -4.97 -3.13
N VAL A 135 2.43 -6.13 -2.90
CA VAL A 135 3.07 -6.44 -1.63
C VAL A 135 4.24 -5.49 -1.34
N VAL A 136 5.08 -5.22 -2.34
CA VAL A 136 6.22 -4.29 -2.21
C VAL A 136 5.74 -2.88 -1.88
N LEU A 137 4.65 -2.42 -2.49
CA LEU A 137 4.04 -1.10 -2.24
C LEU A 137 3.65 -0.95 -0.76
N PHE A 138 2.96 -1.93 -0.19
CA PHE A 138 2.59 -1.88 1.23
C PHE A 138 3.77 -2.15 2.16
N ALA A 139 4.77 -2.90 1.72
CA ALA A 139 6.00 -3.10 2.49
C ALA A 139 6.77 -1.78 2.64
N ILE A 140 6.92 -1.00 1.56
CA ILE A 140 7.53 0.33 1.61
C ILE A 140 6.73 1.24 2.55
N ALA A 141 5.40 1.26 2.44
CA ALA A 141 4.56 2.05 3.34
C ALA A 141 4.71 1.63 4.82
N GLY A 142 4.80 0.33 5.09
CA GLY A 142 5.06 -0.21 6.43
C GLY A 142 6.41 0.22 6.98
N LEU A 143 7.47 0.18 6.16
CA LEU A 143 8.80 0.67 6.53
C LEU A 143 8.79 2.17 6.81
N VAL A 144 8.12 2.98 5.98
CA VAL A 144 7.99 4.42 6.18
C VAL A 144 7.19 4.73 7.44
N LEU A 145 6.16 3.95 7.77
CA LEU A 145 5.41 4.07 9.03
C LEU A 145 6.27 3.69 10.24
N ASP A 146 6.99 2.57 10.17
CA ASP A 146 7.92 2.15 11.22
C ASP A 146 8.95 3.25 11.48
N TRP A 147 9.50 3.84 10.41
CA TRP A 147 10.35 5.02 10.52
C TRP A 147 9.58 6.19 11.12
N ALA A 148 8.40 6.56 10.64
CA ALA A 148 7.65 7.70 11.17
C ALA A 148 7.25 7.56 12.65
N ILE A 149 7.10 6.34 13.14
CA ILE A 149 6.78 6.04 14.54
C ILE A 149 8.05 6.05 15.41
N VAL A 150 9.17 5.51 14.91
CA VAL A 150 10.46 5.44 15.62
C VAL A 150 11.29 6.74 15.48
N PHE A 151 11.06 7.53 14.44
CA PHE A 151 11.87 8.70 14.10
C PHE A 151 11.50 9.91 14.98
N GLU A 152 12.36 10.19 15.95
CA GLU A 152 12.31 11.32 16.90
C GLU A 152 12.86 12.66 16.35
N GLY A 153 12.97 12.79 15.02
CA GLY A 153 13.96 13.65 14.38
C GLY A 153 13.51 14.98 13.78
N PHE A 154 12.42 15.63 14.22
CA PHE A 154 12.18 17.04 13.84
C PHE A 154 11.95 17.95 15.06
N ALA A 155 13.04 18.62 15.43
CA ALA A 155 13.15 19.84 16.22
C ALA A 155 12.91 19.81 17.75
N ASN A 156 12.51 18.71 18.38
CA ASN A 156 12.41 18.73 19.85
C ASN A 156 12.34 17.35 20.57
N GLY A 157 12.97 16.30 20.03
CA GLY A 157 12.92 14.96 20.65
C GLY A 157 11.49 14.38 20.75
N ARG A 158 10.61 14.74 19.80
CA ARG A 158 9.24 14.23 19.71
C ARG A 158 9.07 13.44 18.43
N SER A 159 8.63 12.19 18.54
CA SER A 159 8.28 11.35 17.39
C SER A 159 7.22 12.04 16.52
N LEU A 160 7.28 11.82 15.20
CA LEU A 160 6.28 12.37 14.27
C LEU A 160 4.88 11.84 14.60
N ILE A 161 4.79 10.63 15.14
CA ILE A 161 3.55 9.95 15.50
C ILE A 161 3.80 9.36 16.89
N LYS A 162 3.05 9.77 17.92
CA LYS A 162 3.27 9.21 19.26
C LYS A 162 2.80 7.76 19.31
N PRO A 163 3.52 6.88 20.01
CA PRO A 163 3.00 5.57 20.37
C PRO A 163 1.81 5.74 21.32
N PHE A 164 1.00 4.69 21.43
CA PHE A 164 -0.28 4.73 22.16
C PHE A 164 -0.15 4.85 23.70
N ASP A 165 1.06 5.01 24.24
CA ASP A 165 1.35 5.27 25.64
C ASP A 165 2.54 6.25 25.77
N SER A 166 2.26 7.55 25.74
CA SER A 166 3.18 8.61 26.21
C SER A 166 2.42 9.80 26.78
#